data_AF-A0A6G3XVH6-F1
#
_entry.id   AF-A0A6G3XVH6-F1
#
_cell.length_a   1.000
_cell.length_b   1.000
_cell.length_c   1.000
_cell.angle_alpha   90.00
_cell.angle_beta   90.00
_cell.angle_gamma   90.00
#
_symmetry.space_group_name_H-M   'P 1'
#
loop_
_entity.id
_entity.type
_entity.pdbx_description
1 polymer ?
#
loop_
_entity_poly.entity_id
_entity_poly.type
_entity_poly.pdbx_seq_one_letter_code
_entity_poly.pdbx_strand_id
1 'polypeptide(L)'
;MDLGDDLSTRVDALMDGLVADLERLTAIPSIAFPGFPPEPVREAHDLLVGLLRGAGVERVERLDLPDTAPVVVAEVPPPTPGAPTVLLYGHYDVQPPGDEALWLSP
;
A
#
# COMPACT_ATOMS: atom_id res chain seq x y z
N MET A 1 -3.57 -7.12 31.59
CA MET A 1 -4.09 -7.44 30.25
C MET A 1 -2.97 -8.10 29.49
N ASP A 2 -3.27 -9.21 28.84
CA ASP A 2 -2.33 -9.87 27.93
C ASP A 2 -2.10 -8.93 26.73
N LEU A 3 -0.85 -8.75 26.34
CA LEU A 3 -0.47 -7.89 25.21
C LEU A 3 -1.10 -8.39 23.90
N GLY A 4 -1.37 -9.71 23.80
CA GLY A 4 -2.05 -10.31 22.65
C GLY A 4 -3.52 -9.90 22.53
N ASP A 5 -4.26 -9.89 23.64
CA ASP A 5 -5.68 -9.51 23.66
C ASP A 5 -5.87 -8.02 23.34
N ASP A 6 -4.95 -7.17 23.80
CA ASP A 6 -4.96 -5.73 23.52
C ASP A 6 -4.70 -5.43 22.03
N LEU A 7 -3.74 -6.15 21.42
CA LEU A 7 -3.42 -5.98 20.00
C LEU A 7 -4.57 -6.45 19.09
N SER A 8 -5.16 -7.62 19.34
CA SER A 8 -6.28 -8.11 18.53
C SER A 8 -7.46 -7.14 18.59
N THR A 9 -7.82 -6.69 19.79
CA THR A 9 -8.90 -5.71 19.98
C THR A 9 -8.61 -4.41 19.22
N ARG A 10 -7.36 -3.94 19.23
CA ARG A 10 -6.96 -2.74 18.51
C ARG A 10 -7.04 -2.94 16.99
N VAL A 11 -6.61 -4.09 16.47
CA VAL A 11 -6.71 -4.41 15.04
C VAL A 11 -8.16 -4.45 14.61
N ASP A 12 -9.03 -5.15 15.34
CA ASP A 12 -10.45 -5.25 15.04
C ASP A 12 -11.11 -3.85 14.97
N ALA A 13 -10.75 -2.97 15.91
CA ALA A 13 -11.26 -1.59 15.92
C ALA A 13 -10.77 -0.71 14.75
N LEU A 14 -9.73 -1.13 14.02
CA LEU A 14 -9.21 -0.42 12.84
C LEU A 14 -9.73 -0.98 11.51
N MET A 15 -10.39 -2.14 11.52
CA MET A 15 -10.74 -2.88 10.30
C MET A 15 -11.65 -2.08 9.35
N ASP A 16 -12.66 -1.36 9.85
CA ASP A 16 -13.54 -0.57 8.99
C ASP A 16 -12.78 0.50 8.19
N GLY A 17 -11.80 1.16 8.83
CA GLY A 17 -10.93 2.13 8.16
C GLY A 17 -9.99 1.47 7.16
N LEU A 18 -9.41 0.32 7.51
CA LEU A 18 -8.53 -0.44 6.62
C LEU A 18 -9.27 -0.95 5.37
N VAL A 19 -10.52 -1.38 5.52
CA VAL A 19 -11.36 -1.77 4.38
C VAL A 19 -11.64 -0.57 3.49
N ALA A 20 -12.00 0.58 4.05
CA ALA A 20 -12.23 1.79 3.27
C ALA A 20 -10.96 2.25 2.51
N ASP A 21 -9.78 2.14 3.11
CA ASP A 21 -8.51 2.45 2.45
C ASP A 21 -8.18 1.45 1.34
N LEU A 22 -8.48 0.15 1.54
CA LEU A 22 -8.34 -0.87 0.52
C LEU A 22 -9.30 -0.67 -0.65
N GLU A 23 -10.56 -0.31 -0.39
CA GLU A 23 -11.54 0.04 -1.43
C GLU A 23 -11.03 1.21 -2.28
N ARG A 24 -10.45 2.24 -1.65
CA ARG A 24 -9.85 3.38 -2.37
C ARG A 24 -8.66 2.97 -3.23
N LEU A 25 -7.78 2.11 -2.72
CA LEU A 25 -6.63 1.60 -3.48
C LEU A 25 -7.07 0.73 -4.65
N THR A 26 -8.01 -0.20 -4.43
CA THR A 26 -8.49 -1.14 -5.45
C THR A 26 -9.33 -0.49 -6.54
N ALA A 27 -9.96 0.65 -6.25
CA ALA A 27 -10.64 1.46 -7.27
C ALA A 27 -9.69 2.11 -8.29
N ILE A 28 -8.39 2.20 -7.99
CA ILE A 28 -7.39 2.76 -8.90
C ILE A 28 -6.88 1.65 -9.82
N PRO A 29 -7.08 1.71 -11.14
CA PRO A 29 -6.61 0.69 -12.07
C PRO A 29 -5.11 0.88 -12.37
N SER A 30 -4.26 0.67 -11.36
CA SER A 30 -2.79 0.84 -11.38
C SER A 30 -2.09 -0.23 -12.24
N ILE A 31 -2.49 -0.38 -13.49
CA ILE A 31 -2.00 -1.41 -14.40
C ILE A 31 -0.65 -1.00 -14.99
N ALA A 32 0.43 -1.63 -14.55
CA ALA A 32 1.79 -1.37 -15.03
C ALA A 32 2.17 -2.23 -16.25
N PHE A 33 1.32 -2.25 -17.29
CA PHE A 33 1.54 -3.00 -18.54
C PHE A 33 1.67 -2.09 -19.76
N PRO A 34 2.45 -2.49 -20.79
CA PRO A 34 2.51 -1.77 -22.05
C PRO A 34 1.13 -1.54 -22.65
N GLY A 35 0.84 -0.31 -23.07
CA GLY A 35 -0.45 0.08 -23.66
C GLY A 35 -1.49 0.59 -22.66
N PHE A 36 -1.21 0.54 -21.36
CA PHE A 36 -2.03 1.17 -20.31
C PHE A 36 -1.48 2.54 -19.91
N PRO A 37 -2.34 3.49 -19.49
CA PRO A 37 -1.89 4.79 -19.04
C PRO A 37 -1.05 4.66 -17.76
N PRO A 38 0.07 5.39 -17.62
CA PRO A 38 0.87 5.37 -16.40
C PRO A 38 0.27 6.21 -15.25
N GLU A 39 -0.73 7.05 -15.53
CA GLU A 39 -1.32 7.96 -14.55
C GLU A 39 -1.94 7.24 -13.33
N PRO A 40 -2.75 6.17 -13.47
CA PRO A 40 -3.29 5.43 -12.33
C PRO A 40 -2.21 4.81 -11.43
N VAL A 41 -1.08 4.39 -11.99
CA VAL A 41 0.06 3.87 -11.20
C VAL A 41 0.63 4.99 -10.32
N ARG A 42 0.75 6.22 -10.84
CA ARG A 42 1.20 7.38 -10.07
C ARG A 42 0.17 7.79 -9.01
N GLU A 43 -1.11 7.68 -9.32
CA GLU A 43 -2.20 7.94 -8.36
C GLU A 43 -2.17 6.95 -7.20
N ALA A 44 -2.01 5.65 -7.46
CA ALA A 44 -1.87 4.62 -6.44
C ALA A 44 -0.62 4.85 -5.57
N HIS A 45 0.50 5.24 -6.18
CA HIS A 45 1.70 5.64 -5.45
C HIS A 45 1.41 6.80 -4.48
N ASP A 46 0.78 7.87 -4.96
CA ASP A 46 0.52 9.06 -4.14
C ASP A 46 -0.46 8.76 -3.00
N LEU A 47 -1.48 7.93 -3.25
CA LEU A 47 -2.39 7.45 -2.21
C LEU A 47 -1.63 6.61 -1.16
N LEU A 48 -0.79 5.67 -1.58
CA LEU A 48 0.00 4.84 -0.66
C LEU A 48 0.94 5.68 0.21
N VAL A 49 1.62 6.69 -0.37
CA VAL A 49 2.45 7.64 0.39
C VAL A 49 1.61 8.40 1.42
N GLY A 50 0.39 8.82 1.06
CA GLY A 50 -0.56 9.44 1.97
C GLY A 50 -0.96 8.53 3.13
N LEU A 51 -1.27 7.26 2.84
CA LEU A 51 -1.64 6.26 3.86
C LEU A 51 -0.49 5.95 4.81
N LEU A 52 0.73 5.78 4.31
CA LEU A 52 1.93 5.57 5.14
C LEU A 52 2.15 6.75 6.11
N ARG A 53 2.06 7.98 5.61
CA ARG A 53 2.16 9.18 6.46
C ARG A 53 1.03 9.26 7.48
N GLY A 54 -0.21 8.94 7.08
CA GLY A 54 -1.37 8.88 7.96
C GLY A 54 -1.24 7.84 9.07
N ALA A 55 -0.52 6.75 8.80
CA ALA A 55 -0.18 5.72 9.78
C ALA A 55 1.00 6.10 10.71
N GLY A 56 1.58 7.29 10.54
CA GLY A 56 2.69 7.80 11.37
C GLY A 56 4.08 7.47 10.86
N VAL A 57 4.23 7.01 9.61
CA VAL A 57 5.55 6.82 9.00
C VAL A 57 6.12 8.18 8.59
N GLU A 58 7.15 8.64 9.31
CA GLU A 58 7.75 9.96 9.09
C GLU A 58 8.71 9.99 7.89
N ARG A 59 9.42 8.89 7.64
CA ARG A 59 10.37 8.77 6.52
C ARG A 59 9.70 8.02 5.38
N VAL A 60 9.27 8.76 4.36
CA VAL A 60 8.73 8.21 3.11
C VAL A 60 9.40 8.93 1.94
N GLU A 61 10.17 8.19 1.18
CA GLU A 61 10.95 8.65 0.04
C GLU A 61 10.49 7.97 -1.25
N ARG A 62 10.66 8.68 -2.36
CA ARG A 62 10.39 8.18 -3.70
C ARG A 62 11.72 7.90 -4.39
N LEU A 63 11.83 6.72 -4.99
CA LEU A 63 12.94 6.32 -5.84
C LEU A 63 12.46 6.12 -7.28
N ASP A 64 12.99 6.91 -8.20
CA ASP A 64 12.71 6.78 -9.64
C ASP A 64 13.82 5.96 -10.31
N LEU A 65 13.42 4.89 -11.01
CA LEU A 65 14.31 3.99 -11.75
C LEU A 65 13.90 3.97 -13.24
N PRO A 66 14.85 3.77 -14.16
CA PRO A 66 14.53 3.61 -15.58
C PRO A 66 13.49 2.50 -15.80
N ASP A 67 12.52 2.76 -16.68
CA ASP A 67 11.49 1.80 -17.11
C ASP A 67 10.72 1.11 -15.96
N THR A 68 10.62 1.78 -14.81
CA THR A 68 10.00 1.23 -13.60
C THR A 68 8.99 2.22 -13.02
N ALA A 69 7.91 1.71 -12.43
CA ALA A 69 6.99 2.54 -11.64
C ALA A 69 7.72 3.15 -10.42
N PRO A 70 7.28 4.31 -9.90
CA PRO A 70 7.96 4.95 -8.77
C PRO A 70 8.03 4.07 -7.53
N VAL A 71 9.21 3.82 -6.99
CA VAL A 71 9.34 2.96 -5.79
C VAL A 71 9.13 3.81 -4.54
N VAL A 72 8.31 3.32 -3.61
CA VAL A 72 8.16 3.91 -2.28
C VAL A 72 9.15 3.23 -1.34
N VAL A 73 10.02 4.02 -0.71
CA VAL A 73 10.90 3.57 0.37
C VAL A 73 10.42 4.24 1.66
N ALA A 74 10.03 3.43 2.63
CA ALA A 74 9.48 3.91 3.88
C ALA A 74 10.18 3.26 5.07
N GLU A 75 10.45 4.04 6.12
CA GLU A 75 11.18 3.58 7.29
C GLU A 75 10.48 4.00 8.58
N VAL A 76 10.28 3.04 9.47
CA VAL A 76 9.93 3.28 10.87
C VAL A 76 11.20 3.08 11.70
N PRO A 77 11.65 4.09 12.47
CA PRO A 77 12.86 3.98 13.26
C PRO A 77 12.70 2.88 14.32
N PRO A 78 13.78 2.16 14.67
CA PRO A 78 13.70 1.10 15.66
C PRO A 78 13.36 1.69 17.04
N PRO A 79 12.54 1.01 17.85
CA PRO A 79 12.16 1.49 19.18
C PRO A 79 13.35 1.47 20.17
N THR A 80 14.37 0.65 19.90
CA THR A 80 15.62 0.60 20.67
C THR A 80 16.81 0.33 19.73
N PRO A 81 18.05 0.73 20.10
CA PRO A 81 19.22 0.54 19.24
C PRO A 81 19.55 -0.92 18.87
N GLY A 82 19.04 -1.90 19.62
CA GLY A 82 19.26 -3.33 19.39
C GLY A 82 18.09 -4.04 18.70
N ALA A 83 17.01 -3.33 18.35
CA ALA A 83 15.88 -3.94 17.67
C ALA A 83 16.29 -4.40 16.26
N PRO A 84 15.86 -5.59 15.80
CA PRO A 84 16.15 -6.04 14.45
C PRO A 84 15.40 -5.19 13.41
N THR A 85 16.01 -5.03 12.24
CA THR A 85 15.34 -4.42 11.07
C THR A 85 14.60 -5.49 10.29
N VAL A 86 13.33 -5.23 9.98
CA VAL A 86 12.51 -6.06 9.09
C VAL A 86 12.23 -5.28 7.82
N LEU A 87 12.45 -5.91 6.66
CA LEU A 87 12.07 -5.36 5.36
C LEU A 87 10.72 -5.96 4.94
N LEU A 88 9.73 -5.10 4.72
CA LEU A 88 8.48 -5.46 4.08
C LEU A 88 8.56 -5.05 2.61
N TYR A 89 8.30 -6.00 1.71
CA TYR A 89 8.23 -5.77 0.28
C TYR A 89 6.82 -6.04 -0.23
N GLY A 90 6.32 -5.16 -1.09
CA GLY A 90 5.04 -5.29 -1.76
C GLY A 90 5.04 -4.51 -3.06
N HIS A 91 3.96 -4.65 -3.82
CA HIS A 91 3.74 -3.93 -5.07
C HIS A 91 2.32 -3.33 -5.05
N TYR A 92 2.15 -2.21 -5.76
CA TYR A 92 0.87 -1.48 -5.81
C TYR A 92 0.32 -1.37 -7.23
N ASP A 93 0.98 -2.01 -8.20
CA ASP A 93 0.45 -2.26 -9.53
C ASP A 93 -0.38 -3.54 -9.58
N VAL A 94 -1.28 -3.60 -10.55
CA VAL A 94 -2.19 -4.72 -10.76
C VAL A 94 -2.16 -5.22 -12.21
N GLN A 95 -2.70 -6.42 -12.42
CA GLN A 95 -2.91 -6.98 -13.75
C GLN A 95 -4.14 -6.35 -14.42
N PRO A 96 -4.20 -6.30 -15.77
CA PRO A 96 -5.45 -6.04 -16.47
C PRO A 96 -6.55 -7.05 -16.05
N PRO A 97 -7.83 -6.64 -16.00
CA PRO A 97 -8.92 -7.49 -15.51
C PRO A 97 -9.26 -8.66 -16.46
N GLY A 98 -8.75 -8.66 -17.69
CA GLY A 98 -9.04 -9.69 -18.69
C GLY A 98 -10.41 -9.50 -19.33
N ASP A 99 -11.16 -10.59 -19.50
CA ASP A 99 -12.51 -10.56 -20.06
C ASP A 99 -13.53 -10.13 -19.00
N GLU A 100 -13.96 -8.88 -19.06
CA GLU A 100 -14.95 -8.28 -18.13
C GLU A 100 -16.28 -9.05 -18.10
N ALA A 101 -16.65 -9.77 -19.16
CA ALA A 101 -17.88 -10.55 -19.18
C ALA A 101 -17.87 -11.75 -18.20
N LEU A 102 -16.69 -12.14 -17.69
CA LEU A 102 -16.53 -13.19 -16.69
C LEU A 102 -16.69 -12.69 -15.24
N TRP A 103 -16.77 -11.37 -15.03
CA TRP A 103 -16.85 -10.76 -13.71
C TRP A 103 -18.31 -10.54 -13.27
N LEU A 104 -18.60 -10.82 -12.00
CA LEU A 104 -19.94 -10.61 -11.41
C LEU A 104 -20.06 -9.26 -10.68
N SER A 105 -18.94 -8.59 -10.47
CA SER A 105 -18.83 -7.23 -9.93
C SER A 105 -17.71 -6.50 -10.64
N PRO A 106 -17.75 -5.16 -10.69
CA PRO A 106 -16.58 -4.34 -10.98
C PRO A 106 -15.41 -4.67 -10.04
#